data_AF-A0A2K8SIQ2-F1
#
_entry.id   AF-A0A2K8SIQ2-F1
#
_cell.length_a   1.000
_cell.length_b   1.000
_cell.length_c   1.000
_cell.angle_alpha   90.00
_cell.angle_beta   90.00
_cell.angle_gamma   90.00
#
_symmetry.space_group_name_H-M   'P 1'
#
loop_
_entity.id
_entity.type
_entity.pdbx_description
1 polymer ?
#
loop_
_entity_poly.entity_id
_entity_poly.type
_entity_poly.pdbx_seq_one_letter_code
_entity_poly.pdbx_strand_id
1 'polypeptide(L)' 'MLRVECDRWNESASKLREEALKANHARTRERLMALYEICNGKSATKVGRETGRNPQTVMEWVHRYGVMTKYV' A
#
# COMPACT_ATOMS: atom_id res chain seq x y z
N MET A 1 -4.37 13.05 -11.55
CA MET A 1 -3.49 11.98 -11.01
C MET A 1 -3.61 12.05 -9.50
N LEU A 2 -4.20 11.05 -8.84
CA LEU A 2 -4.40 11.06 -7.39
C LEU A 2 -3.02 10.89 -6.71
N ARG A 3 -2.50 11.96 -6.09
CA ARG A 3 -1.37 11.90 -5.18
C ARG A 3 -1.93 11.52 -3.81
N VAL A 4 -1.60 10.33 -3.34
CA VAL A 4 -1.91 9.92 -1.98
C VAL A 4 -0.95 10.68 -1.07
N GLU A 5 -1.48 11.55 -0.21
CA GLU A 5 -0.67 12.28 0.78
C GLU A 5 -0.23 11.30 1.86
N CYS A 6 1.03 10.87 1.78
CA CYS A 6 1.57 9.84 2.67
C CYS A 6 2.35 10.42 3.86
N ASP A 7 2.45 11.75 3.98
CA ASP A 7 3.16 12.42 5.08
C ASP A 7 2.55 12.07 6.44
N ARG A 8 1.25 11.77 6.50
CA ARG A 8 0.56 11.28 7.70
C ARG A 8 0.90 9.82 8.08
N TRP A 9 1.69 9.13 7.25
CA TRP A 9 1.95 7.69 7.35
C TRP A 9 3.43 7.33 7.47
N ASN A 10 4.33 8.28 7.65
CA ASN A 10 5.76 7.98 7.74
C ASN A 10 6.08 6.92 8.82
N GLU A 11 5.39 6.97 9.97
CA GLU A 11 5.49 5.95 11.04
C GLU A 11 4.71 4.66 10.73
N SER A 12 3.66 4.73 9.90
CA SER A 12 2.87 3.57 9.50
C SER A 12 3.54 2.77 8.38
N ALA A 13 4.31 3.42 7.49
CA ALA A 13 5.02 2.79 6.38
C ALA A 13 6.13 1.85 6.90
N SER A 14 6.93 2.29 7.86
CA SER A 14 7.96 1.45 8.48
C SER A 14 7.35 0.20 9.13
N LYS A 15 6.21 0.34 9.81
CA LYS A 15 5.43 -0.78 10.36
C LYS A 15 4.93 -1.74 9.28
N LEU A 16 4.38 -1.24 8.18
CA LEU A 16 3.94 -2.08 7.05
C LEU A 16 5.09 -2.92 6.50
N ARG A 17 6.28 -2.32 6.38
CA ARG A 17 7.49 -3.04 5.95
C ARG A 17 7.89 -4.11 6.96
N GLU A 18 7.87 -3.80 8.25
CA GLU A 18 8.23 -4.76 9.29
C GLU A 18 7.27 -5.96 9.34
N GLU A 19 5.97 -5.70 9.28
CA GLU A 19 4.93 -6.75 9.20
C GLU A 19 5.05 -7.55 7.90
N ALA A 20 5.38 -6.91 6.78
CA ALA A 20 5.61 -7.62 5.52
C ALA A 20 6.77 -8.62 5.63
N LEU A 21 7.86 -8.22 6.29
CA LEU A 21 9.03 -9.08 6.50
C LEU A 21 8.74 -10.24 7.46
N LYS A 22 7.85 -10.05 8.44
CA LYS A 22 7.41 -11.09 9.38
C LYS A 22 6.29 -11.98 8.82
N ALA A 23 5.62 -11.58 7.74
CA ALA A 23 4.48 -12.30 7.20
C ALA A 23 4.89 -13.65 6.57
N ASN A 24 4.44 -14.74 7.19
CA ASN A 24 4.62 -16.11 6.69
C ASN A 24 3.94 -16.34 5.32
N HIS A 25 2.78 -15.74 5.09
CA HIS A 25 2.05 -15.89 3.83
C HIS A 25 2.54 -14.91 2.77
N ALA A 26 2.98 -15.46 1.62
CA ALA A 26 3.50 -14.67 0.49
C ALA A 26 2.55 -13.59 0.00
N ARG A 27 1.24 -13.88 -0.05
CA ARG A 27 0.21 -12.92 -0.48
C ARG A 27 0.01 -11.78 0.52
N THR A 28 0.18 -12.03 1.81
CA THR A 28 0.11 -10.99 2.85
C THR A 28 1.32 -10.07 2.74
N ARG A 29 2.52 -10.65 2.58
CA ARG A 29 3.75 -9.89 2.34
C ARG A 29 3.68 -9.01 1.10
N GLU A 30 3.18 -9.55 -0.01
CA GLU A 30 2.96 -8.81 -1.27
C GLU A 30 2.08 -7.57 -1.04
N ARG A 31 0.93 -7.75 -0.36
CA ARG A 31 0.00 -6.66 -0.06
C ARG A 31 0.62 -5.59 0.82
N LEU A 32 1.28 -5.99 1.90
CA LEU A 32 1.91 -5.06 2.84
C LEU A 32 3.05 -4.27 2.17
N MET A 33 3.85 -4.91 1.32
CA MET A 33 4.86 -4.19 0.53
C MET A 33 4.26 -3.25 -0.50
N ALA A 34 3.16 -3.63 -1.16
CA ALA A 34 2.46 -2.73 -2.08
C ALA A 34 1.96 -1.45 -1.36
N LEU A 35 1.42 -1.59 -0.15
CA LEU A 35 0.98 -0.46 0.68
C LEU A 35 2.17 0.41 1.13
N TYR A 36 3.29 -0.20 1.53
CA TYR A 36 4.53 0.50 1.88
C TYR A 36 5.06 1.35 0.71
N GLU A 37 5.13 0.77 -0.49
CA GLU A 37 5.58 1.47 -1.69
C GLU A 37 4.68 2.67 -2.03
N ILE A 38 3.37 2.53 -1.85
CA ILE A 38 2.41 3.62 -2.01
C ILE A 38 2.65 4.71 -0.95
N CYS A 39 2.86 4.33 0.31
CA CYS A 39 3.20 5.26 1.38
C CYS A 39 4.52 6.01 1.13
N ASN A 40 5.44 5.46 0.35
CA ASN A 40 6.67 6.14 -0.07
C ASN A 40 6.50 6.99 -1.35
N GLY A 41 5.26 7.23 -1.78
CA GLY A 41 4.95 8.12 -2.90
C GLY A 41 4.85 7.44 -4.26
N LYS A 42 4.91 6.10 -4.36
CA LYS A 42 4.54 5.43 -5.61
C LYS A 42 3.01 5.45 -5.80
N SER A 43 2.57 5.56 -7.04
CA SER A 43 1.14 5.44 -7.35
C SER A 43 0.71 3.96 -7.37
N ALA A 44 -0.55 3.68 -7.02
CA ALA A 44 -1.14 2.34 -7.12
C ALA A 44 -1.03 1.75 -8.53
N THR A 45 -1.09 2.58 -9.57
CA THR A 45 -0.87 2.17 -10.96
C THR A 45 0.56 1.67 -11.20
N LYS A 46 1.57 2.37 -10.66
CA LYS A 46 2.97 1.97 -10.80
C LYS A 46 3.22 0.67 -10.03
N VAL A 47 2.74 0.59 -8.80
CA VAL A 47 2.86 -0.61 -7.96
C VAL A 47 2.16 -1.81 -8.58
N GLY A 48 0.94 -1.63 -9.13
CA GLY A 48 0.24 -2.68 -9.87
C GLY A 48 1.05 -3.22 -11.03
N ARG A 49 1.62 -2.33 -11.86
CA ARG A 49 2.48 -2.74 -12.99
C ARG A 49 3.73 -3.50 -12.53
N GLU A 50 4.42 -3.00 -11.50
CA GLU A 50 5.64 -3.63 -10.97
C GLU A 50 5.37 -5.00 -10.31
N THR A 51 4.19 -5.19 -9.74
CA THR A 51 3.78 -6.45 -9.08
C THR A 51 3.00 -7.40 -10.00
N GLY A 52 2.75 -7.03 -11.26
CA GLY A 52 1.91 -7.80 -12.17
C GLY A 52 0.43 -7.86 -11.75
N ARG A 53 -0.02 -6.91 -10.94
CA ARG A 53 -1.40 -6.78 -10.44
C ARG A 53 -2.17 -5.70 -11.18
N ASN A 54 -3.48 -5.90 -11.27
CA ASN A 54 -4.35 -4.84 -11.74
C ASN A 54 -4.25 -3.64 -10.75
N PRO A 55 -3.98 -2.42 -11.23
CA PRO A 55 -4.00 -1.21 -10.42
C PRO A 55 -5.24 -1.06 -9.53
N GLN A 56 -6.41 -1.50 -10.01
CA GLN A 56 -7.66 -1.49 -9.26
C GLN A 56 -7.60 -2.43 -8.05
N THR A 57 -6.99 -3.61 -8.19
CA THR A 57 -6.76 -4.54 -7.07
C THR A 57 -5.83 -3.93 -6.03
N VAL A 58 -4.80 -3.19 -6.45
CA VAL A 58 -3.91 -2.47 -5.52
C VAL A 58 -4.66 -1.37 -4.79
N MET A 59 -5.52 -0.61 -5.50
CA MET A 59 -6.41 0.38 -4.88
C MET A 59 -7.40 -0.25 -3.89
N GLU A 60 -7.95 -1.42 -4.21
CA GLU A 60 -8.79 -2.18 -3.27
C GLU A 60 -8.01 -2.60 -2.03
N TRP A 61 -6.74 -2.96 -2.15
CA TRP A 61 -5.89 -3.25 -1.00
C TRP A 61 -5.64 -2.00 -0.16
N VAL A 62 -5.40 -0.86 -0.80
CA VAL A 62 -5.34 0.43 -0.10
C VAL A 62 -6.62 0.61 0.69
N HIS A 63 -7.81 0.61 0.07
CA HIS A 63 -9.08 0.79 0.79
C HIS A 63 -9.36 -0.26 1.88
N ARG A 64 -8.96 -1.52 1.65
CA ARG A 64 -9.24 -2.64 2.56
C ARG A 64 -8.33 -2.65 3.79
N TYR A 65 -7.06 -2.30 3.61
CA TYR A 65 -6.02 -2.41 4.63
C TYR A 65 -5.56 -1.04 5.17
N GLY A 66 -6.01 0.07 4.57
CA GLY A 66 -5.69 1.45 4.97
C GLY A 66 -6.77 2.47 4.57
N VAL A 67 -6.91 3.51 5.38
CA VAL A 67 -7.76 4.70 5.14
C VAL A 67 -9.24 4.42 4.90
N MET A 68 -9.94 4.20 6.03
CA MET A 68 -11.22 4.85 6.28
C MET A 68 -11.19 6.24 5.64
N THR A 69 -11.88 6.39 4.51
CA THR A 69 -12.22 7.68 3.91
C THR A 69 -13.02 8.44 4.97
N LYS A 70 -12.36 9.17 5.85
CA LYS A 70 -12.98 10.37 6.40
C LYS A 70 -13.03 11.34 5.24
N TYR A 71 -14.13 11.29 4.51
CA TYR A 71 -14.72 12.49 3.94
C TYR A 71 -14.59 13.57 5.01
N VAL A 72 -13.79 14.60 4.73
CA VAL A 72 -13.94 15.92 5.33
C VAL A 72 -14.35 16.82 4.18
#